data_AF-A0A2E3F3R0-F1
#
_entry.id   AF-A0A2E3F3R0-F1
#
_cell.length_a   1.000
_cell.length_b   1.000
_cell.length_c   1.000
_cell.angle_alpha   90.00
_cell.angle_beta   90.00
_cell.angle_gamma   90.00
#
_symmetry.space_group_name_H-M   'P 1'
#
loop_
_entity.id
_entity.type
_entity.pdbx_description
1 polymer ?
#
loop_
_entity_poly.entity_id
_entity_poly.type
_entity_poly.pdbx_seq_one_letter_code
_entity_poly.pdbx_strand_id
1 'polypeptide(L)'
;MKNLFLILILILVSCKGKKIETEISKPKFELGIDVFAEVSKIDSIANFYLVFIKNEKEHFKVVSDKNQAKYYNGTQLEIGKNYNFKIKQVTDRRPSGPNDRFTPMNYLDIAQCQDFEKTEICTESSFELATASNLKGLFLRKE
;
A
#
# COMPACT_ATOMS: atom_id res chain seq x y z
N MET A 1 62.59 -30.13 -17.24
CA MET A 1 61.16 -30.16 -16.86
C MET A 1 61.01 -29.70 -15.42
N LYS A 2 60.75 -28.42 -15.15
CA LYS A 2 60.34 -27.94 -13.80
C LYS A 2 59.83 -26.48 -13.82
N ASN A 3 59.31 -26.01 -14.96
CA ASN A 3 58.66 -24.70 -15.06
C ASN A 3 57.12 -24.84 -15.03
N LEU A 4 56.60 -25.77 -14.21
CA LEU A 4 55.16 -26.09 -14.18
C LEU A 4 54.55 -26.05 -12.76
N PHE A 5 55.19 -25.34 -11.82
CA PHE A 5 54.70 -25.27 -10.43
C PHE A 5 54.32 -23.86 -9.95
N LEU A 6 54.49 -22.83 -10.79
CA LEU A 6 54.25 -21.43 -10.37
C LEU A 6 52.88 -20.86 -10.76
N ILE A 7 52.05 -21.62 -11.48
CA ILE A 7 50.73 -21.14 -11.96
C ILE A 7 49.57 -21.60 -11.05
N LEU A 8 49.79 -22.56 -10.14
CA LEU A 8 48.71 -23.17 -9.35
C LEU A 8 48.35 -22.40 -8.06
N ILE A 9 49.04 -21.30 -7.71
CA ILE A 9 48.86 -20.59 -6.43
C ILE A 9 47.96 -19.33 -6.55
N LEU A 10 47.55 -18.94 -7.75
CA LEU A 10 46.83 -17.67 -7.97
C LEU A 10 45.28 -17.78 -8.00
N ILE A 11 44.70 -18.96 -7.75
CA ILE A 11 43.23 -19.15 -7.82
C ILE A 11 42.52 -19.03 -6.45
N LEU A 12 43.25 -18.81 -5.35
CA LEU A 12 42.64 -18.78 -4.00
C LEU A 12 42.27 -17.39 -3.47
N VAL A 13 42.33 -16.34 -4.29
CA VAL A 13 41.92 -15.00 -3.85
C VAL A 13 40.43 -14.78 -4.10
N SER A 14 39.67 -15.04 -3.04
CA SER A 14 38.56 -14.19 -2.62
C SER A 14 37.25 -14.27 -3.42
N CYS A 15 36.50 -15.35 -3.20
CA CYS A 15 35.05 -15.20 -3.01
C CYS A 15 34.78 -15.00 -1.51
N LYS A 16 35.00 -13.77 -1.01
CA LYS A 16 34.33 -13.33 0.23
C LYS A 16 32.83 -13.36 -0.09
N GLY A 17 32.16 -14.43 0.32
CA GLY A 17 30.71 -14.51 0.31
C GLY A 17 30.19 -13.32 1.10
N LYS A 18 29.69 -12.31 0.39
CA LYS A 18 28.97 -11.20 0.99
C LYS A 18 27.71 -11.86 1.55
N LYS A 19 27.64 -12.04 2.86
CA LYS A 19 26.37 -12.31 3.53
C LYS A 19 25.47 -11.16 3.13
N ILE A 20 24.56 -11.43 2.20
CA ILE A 20 23.37 -10.64 2.03
C ILE A 20 22.60 -10.94 3.31
N GLU A 21 22.92 -10.21 4.38
CA GLU A 21 21.89 -9.83 5.32
C GLU A 21 20.94 -9.00 4.48
N THR A 22 19.97 -9.69 3.88
CA THR A 22 18.66 -9.12 3.68
C THR A 22 18.22 -8.80 5.10
N GLU A 23 18.62 -7.61 5.58
CA GLU A 23 17.72 -6.87 6.44
C GLU A 23 16.41 -6.93 5.67
N ILE A 24 15.49 -7.77 6.14
CA ILE A 24 14.08 -7.63 5.84
C ILE A 24 13.77 -6.28 6.46
N SER A 25 14.10 -5.22 5.72
CA SER A 25 13.62 -3.89 5.98
C SER A 25 12.12 -4.09 5.86
N LYS A 26 11.44 -4.22 7.00
CA LYS A 26 9.99 -4.15 7.04
C LYS A 26 9.65 -2.94 6.19
N PRO A 27 8.82 -3.09 5.14
CA PRO A 27 8.50 -1.98 4.28
C PRO A 27 8.11 -0.82 5.18
N LYS A 28 8.90 0.25 5.08
CA LYS A 28 8.72 1.44 5.88
C LYS A 28 7.38 1.99 5.41
N PHE A 29 6.30 1.71 6.14
CA PHE A 29 4.96 2.19 5.81
C PHE A 29 5.06 3.69 5.50
N GLU A 30 4.84 4.05 4.24
CA GLU A 30 4.87 5.45 3.83
C GLU A 30 3.64 6.12 4.43
N LEU A 31 3.86 6.83 5.54
CA LEU A 31 2.87 7.69 6.14
C LEU A 31 2.60 8.88 5.22
N GLY A 32 1.37 8.97 4.70
CA GLY A 32 0.83 10.20 4.15
C GLY A 32 1.36 10.55 2.76
N ILE A 33 1.08 9.70 1.77
CA ILE A 33 1.29 10.06 0.36
C ILE A 33 0.16 11.00 -0.06
N ASP A 34 0.52 12.17 -0.58
CA ASP A 34 -0.43 13.07 -1.23
C ASP A 34 -0.75 12.55 -2.64
N VAL A 35 -2.00 12.15 -2.85
CA VAL A 35 -2.49 11.61 -4.12
C VAL A 35 -3.55 12.53 -4.69
N PHE A 36 -3.28 13.15 -5.85
CA PHE A 36 -4.30 13.85 -6.63
C PHE A 36 -5.00 12.85 -7.54
N ALA A 37 -6.30 12.62 -7.31
CA ALA A 37 -7.05 11.59 -8.00
C ALA A 37 -8.54 11.92 -8.15
N GLU A 38 -9.16 11.33 -9.17
CA GLU A 38 -10.58 11.41 -9.47
C GLU A 38 -11.36 10.44 -8.58
N VAL A 39 -12.48 10.88 -8.01
CA VAL A 39 -13.45 9.98 -7.38
C VAL A 39 -14.26 9.27 -8.46
N SER A 40 -13.90 8.02 -8.75
CA SER A 40 -14.56 7.22 -9.79
C SER A 40 -15.87 6.57 -9.35
N LYS A 41 -15.98 6.23 -8.06
CA LYS A 41 -17.14 5.55 -7.48
C LYS A 41 -17.19 5.78 -5.98
N ILE A 42 -18.40 5.84 -5.42
CA ILE A 42 -18.64 5.82 -3.97
C ILE A 42 -19.65 4.72 -3.70
N ASP A 43 -19.26 3.74 -2.88
CA ASP A 43 -20.15 2.71 -2.33
C ASP A 43 -20.19 2.79 -0.81
N SER A 44 -20.93 1.87 -0.20
CA SER A 44 -20.91 1.71 1.25
C SER A 44 -21.20 0.28 1.68
N ILE A 45 -20.59 -0.13 2.79
CA ILE A 45 -20.85 -1.42 3.44
C ILE A 45 -20.86 -1.20 4.94
N ALA A 46 -21.91 -1.70 5.62
CA ALA A 46 -22.14 -1.44 7.04
C ALA A 46 -21.95 0.06 7.39
N ASN A 47 -21.02 0.36 8.30
CA ASN A 47 -20.72 1.71 8.77
C ASN A 47 -19.58 2.40 8.02
N PHE A 48 -19.18 1.90 6.86
CA PHE A 48 -18.08 2.46 6.07
C PHE A 48 -18.54 2.94 4.70
N TYR A 49 -17.98 4.06 4.26
CA TYR A 49 -17.93 4.43 2.85
C TYR A 49 -16.70 3.80 2.19
N LEU A 50 -16.89 3.39 0.94
CA LEU A 50 -15.83 2.89 0.06
C LEU A 50 -15.68 3.88 -1.09
N VAL A 51 -14.64 4.70 -1.03
CA VAL A 51 -14.37 5.74 -2.03
C VAL A 51 -13.30 5.23 -2.98
N PHE A 52 -13.67 4.98 -4.22
CA PHE A 52 -12.76 4.48 -5.24
C PHE A 52 -12.14 5.67 -5.97
N ILE A 53 -10.83 5.86 -5.80
CA ILE A 53 -10.09 6.93 -6.44
C ILE A 53 -9.11 6.38 -7.47
N LYS A 54 -8.91 7.15 -8.54
CA LYS A 54 -7.98 6.78 -9.60
C LYS A 54 -7.21 7.98 -10.15
N ASN A 55 -5.94 7.76 -10.47
CA ASN A 55 -5.16 8.60 -11.38
C ASN A 55 -4.52 7.71 -12.46
N GLU A 56 -3.61 8.24 -13.27
CA GLU A 56 -2.95 7.48 -14.35
C GLU A 56 -2.12 6.28 -13.86
N LYS A 57 -1.71 6.29 -12.59
CA LYS A 57 -0.73 5.34 -12.02
C LYS A 57 -1.31 4.45 -10.92
N GLU A 58 -2.31 4.94 -10.20
CA GLU A 58 -2.75 4.39 -8.92
C GLU A 58 -4.27 4.30 -8.85
N HIS A 59 -4.76 3.16 -8.36
CA HIS A 59 -6.17 2.90 -8.09
C HIS A 59 -6.32 2.45 -6.64
N PHE A 60 -6.98 3.27 -5.82
CA PHE A 60 -7.21 2.96 -4.40
C PHE A 60 -8.69 2.79 -4.09
N LYS A 61 -8.98 1.82 -3.20
CA LYS A 61 -10.23 1.77 -2.44
C LYS A 61 -9.97 2.40 -1.07
N VAL A 62 -10.43 3.63 -0.90
CA VAL A 62 -10.26 4.40 0.34
C VAL A 62 -11.45 4.17 1.27
N VAL A 63 -11.20 3.60 2.44
CA VAL A 63 -12.22 3.34 3.45
C VAL A 63 -12.35 4.53 4.39
N SER A 64 -13.58 4.97 4.65
CA SER A 64 -13.86 6.03 5.63
C SER A 64 -15.09 5.70 6.48
N ASP A 65 -15.00 5.92 7.79
CA ASP A 65 -16.07 5.65 8.74
C ASP A 65 -17.19 6.70 8.64
N LYS A 66 -18.44 6.24 8.47
CA LYS A 66 -19.64 7.07 8.38
C LYS A 66 -19.86 7.92 9.63
N ASN A 67 -19.47 7.43 10.81
CA ASN A 67 -19.67 8.12 12.07
C ASN A 67 -18.75 9.35 12.22
N GLN A 68 -17.64 9.37 11.50
CA GLN A 68 -16.69 10.50 11.53
C GLN A 68 -17.19 11.71 10.74
N ALA A 69 -18.28 11.58 9.96
CA ALA A 69 -18.87 12.67 9.20
C ALA A 69 -19.57 13.73 10.07
N LYS A 70 -20.05 13.35 11.27
CA LYS A 70 -20.98 14.18 12.08
C LYS A 70 -20.46 15.55 12.51
N TYR A 71 -19.15 15.80 12.41
CA TYR A 71 -18.52 17.04 12.89
C TYR A 71 -17.53 17.64 11.89
N TYR A 72 -17.58 17.24 10.62
CA TYR A 72 -16.56 17.63 9.65
C TYR A 72 -17.02 18.78 8.76
N ASN A 73 -16.48 19.98 8.99
CA ASN A 73 -16.64 21.10 8.06
C ASN A 73 -15.63 20.94 6.90
N GLY A 74 -16.05 20.21 5.89
CA GLY A 74 -15.21 19.86 4.74
C GLY A 74 -15.91 20.07 3.40
N THR A 75 -15.20 19.78 2.32
CA THR A 75 -15.79 19.69 0.98
C THR A 75 -16.33 18.28 0.79
N GLN A 76 -17.61 18.15 0.47
CA GLN A 76 -18.19 16.85 0.17
C GLN A 76 -17.62 16.32 -1.15
N LEU A 77 -17.29 15.03 -1.17
CA LEU A 77 -16.83 14.36 -2.38
C LEU A 77 -17.96 14.24 -3.40
N GLU A 78 -17.61 14.50 -4.66
CA GLU A 78 -18.46 14.30 -5.81
C GLU A 78 -17.79 13.32 -6.79
N ILE A 79 -18.59 12.39 -7.34
CA ILE A 79 -18.12 11.47 -8.38
C ILE A 79 -17.71 12.27 -9.62
N GLY A 80 -16.59 11.92 -10.23
CA GLY A 80 -16.01 12.59 -11.40
C GLY A 80 -15.16 13.82 -11.08
N LYS A 81 -15.03 14.21 -9.81
CA LYS A 81 -14.17 15.33 -9.38
C LYS A 81 -12.83 14.84 -8.86
N ASN A 82 -11.81 15.68 -9.03
CA ASN A 82 -10.46 15.43 -8.54
C ASN A 82 -10.20 16.12 -7.20
N TYR A 83 -9.51 15.44 -6.30
CA TYR A 83 -9.12 15.98 -5.00
C TYR A 83 -7.74 15.48 -4.57
N ASN A 84 -7.12 16.18 -3.60
CA ASN A 84 -5.91 15.74 -2.93
C ASN A 84 -6.25 14.87 -1.71
N PHE A 85 -5.85 13.61 -1.75
CA PHE A 85 -6.03 12.64 -0.67
C PHE A 85 -4.72 12.39 0.06
N LYS A 86 -4.75 12.42 1.39
CA LYS A 86 -3.60 12.08 2.25
C LYS A 86 -3.64 10.60 2.60
N ILE A 87 -3.21 9.78 1.64
CA ILE A 87 -3.35 8.33 1.65
C ILE A 87 -2.40 7.69 2.67
N LYS A 88 -2.97 6.77 3.45
CA LYS A 88 -2.25 5.81 4.29
C LYS A 88 -2.69 4.43 3.85
N GLN A 89 -1.79 3.70 3.20
CA GLN A 89 -2.06 2.36 2.69
C GLN A 89 -2.29 1.39 3.85
N VAL A 90 -3.32 0.56 3.73
CA VAL A 90 -3.74 -0.42 4.74
C VAL A 90 -3.12 -1.79 4.44
N THR A 91 -2.96 -2.13 3.16
CA THR A 91 -2.46 -3.43 2.69
C THR A 91 -1.05 -3.33 2.14
N ASP A 92 -0.14 -4.19 2.59
CA ASP A 92 1.24 -4.31 2.10
C ASP A 92 1.31 -5.18 0.82
N ARG A 93 0.47 -4.90 -0.18
CA ARG A 93 0.41 -5.68 -1.43
C ARG A 93 1.56 -5.37 -2.39
N ARG A 94 2.58 -4.61 -1.97
CA ARG A 94 3.71 -4.27 -2.84
C ARG A 94 4.55 -5.53 -3.09
N PRO A 95 4.84 -5.87 -4.35
CA PRO A 95 5.74 -6.97 -4.65
C PRO A 95 7.13 -6.67 -4.06
N SER A 96 7.70 -7.64 -3.33
CA SER A 96 9.00 -7.48 -2.65
C SER A 96 10.20 -7.47 -3.61
N GLY A 97 9.96 -7.53 -4.92
CA GLY A 97 10.99 -7.43 -5.95
C GLY A 97 10.43 -7.37 -7.38
N PRO A 98 11.27 -7.06 -8.38
CA PRO A 98 10.86 -6.90 -9.78
C PRO A 98 10.30 -8.17 -10.44
N ASN A 99 10.43 -9.34 -9.79
CA ASN A 99 9.94 -10.63 -10.25
C ASN A 99 8.90 -11.28 -9.33
N ASP A 100 8.53 -10.64 -8.23
CA ASP A 100 7.51 -11.18 -7.33
C ASP A 100 6.14 -10.87 -7.92
N ARG A 101 5.49 -11.90 -8.47
CA ARG A 101 4.06 -11.85 -8.75
C ARG A 101 3.35 -11.63 -7.42
N PHE A 102 2.32 -10.77 -7.41
CA PHE A 102 1.43 -10.51 -6.27
C PHE A 102 1.32 -11.72 -5.36
N THR A 103 2.09 -11.73 -4.27
CA THR A 103 2.05 -12.82 -3.31
C THR A 103 0.70 -12.70 -2.60
N PRO A 104 -0.15 -13.73 -2.65
CA PRO A 104 -1.41 -13.69 -1.93
C PRO A 104 -1.10 -13.56 -0.44
N MET A 105 -1.30 -12.37 0.12
CA MET A 105 -1.23 -12.16 1.56
C MET A 105 -2.51 -12.70 2.19
N ASN A 106 -2.36 -13.46 3.27
CA ASN A 106 -3.51 -13.85 4.07
C ASN A 106 -4.10 -12.57 4.69
N TYR A 107 -5.42 -12.39 4.56
CA TYR A 107 -6.10 -11.22 5.13
C TYR A 107 -5.96 -11.16 6.67
N LEU A 108 -5.76 -12.33 7.31
CA LEU A 108 -5.45 -12.44 8.74
C LEU A 108 -4.11 -11.78 9.12
N ASP A 109 -3.18 -11.65 8.18
CA ASP A 109 -1.87 -11.03 8.39
C ASP A 109 -1.90 -9.51 8.22
N ILE A 110 -3.01 -8.95 7.69
CA ILE A 110 -3.20 -7.51 7.57
C ILE A 110 -3.79 -7.02 8.89
N ALA A 111 -2.94 -6.56 9.81
CA ALA A 111 -3.34 -6.13 11.16
C ALA A 111 -4.50 -5.10 11.17
N GLN A 112 -4.57 -4.22 10.17
CA GLN A 112 -5.65 -3.22 10.05
C GLN A 112 -6.97 -3.78 9.46
N CYS A 113 -6.98 -5.00 8.95
CA CYS A 113 -8.22 -5.66 8.54
C CYS A 113 -9.05 -6.19 9.71
N GLN A 114 -8.44 -6.30 10.90
CA GLN A 114 -9.16 -6.61 12.14
C GLN A 114 -10.25 -5.57 12.44
N ASP A 115 -9.99 -4.30 12.11
CA ASP A 115 -10.94 -3.19 12.29
C ASP A 115 -12.16 -3.28 11.33
N PHE A 116 -12.08 -4.16 10.33
CA PHE A 116 -13.13 -4.44 9.36
C PHE A 116 -13.70 -5.86 9.48
N GLU A 117 -13.34 -6.60 10.55
CA GLU A 117 -13.82 -7.95 10.81
C GLU A 117 -15.36 -7.97 10.77
N LYS A 118 -15.91 -8.84 9.90
CA LYS A 118 -17.34 -8.96 9.48
C LYS A 118 -17.72 -8.22 8.19
N THR A 119 -16.78 -7.62 7.46
CA THR A 119 -17.04 -7.03 6.15
C THR A 119 -16.13 -7.61 5.07
N GLU A 120 -16.60 -7.61 3.83
CA GLU A 120 -15.85 -8.07 2.66
C GLU A 120 -14.84 -7.00 2.15
N ILE A 121 -14.60 -5.94 2.92
CA ILE A 121 -13.72 -4.83 2.54
C ILE A 121 -12.30 -5.32 2.21
N CYS A 122 -11.79 -6.27 3.00
CA CYS A 122 -10.42 -6.79 2.87
C CYS A 122 -10.29 -8.00 1.94
N THR A 123 -11.38 -8.66 1.58
CA THR A 123 -11.36 -9.89 0.76
C THR A 123 -11.32 -9.61 -0.74
N GLU A 124 -11.69 -8.40 -1.17
CA GLU A 124 -11.56 -7.99 -2.57
C GLU A 124 -10.10 -7.69 -2.96
N SER A 125 -9.63 -8.32 -4.03
CA SER A 125 -8.23 -8.25 -4.50
C SER A 125 -7.98 -7.19 -5.57
N SER A 126 -9.01 -6.62 -6.19
CA SER A 126 -8.87 -5.77 -7.39
C SER A 126 -8.37 -4.34 -7.14
N PHE A 127 -8.22 -3.92 -5.87
CA PHE A 127 -7.84 -2.56 -5.51
C PHE A 127 -6.82 -2.55 -4.37
N GLU A 128 -5.95 -1.54 -4.34
CA GLU A 128 -5.15 -1.26 -3.16
C GLU A 128 -6.03 -0.66 -2.07
N LEU A 129 -6.05 -1.26 -0.89
CA LEU A 129 -6.86 -0.79 0.22
C LEU A 129 -6.11 0.30 0.98
N ALA A 130 -6.79 1.42 1.23
CA ALA A 130 -6.22 2.58 1.88
C ALA A 130 -7.21 3.26 2.84
N THR A 131 -6.68 4.11 3.71
CA THR A 131 -7.43 5.15 4.41
C THR A 131 -6.87 6.52 4.00
N ALA A 132 -7.63 7.59 4.20
CA ALA A 132 -7.14 8.95 3.98
C ALA A 132 -7.29 9.78 5.25
N SER A 133 -6.20 10.37 5.72
CA SER A 133 -6.19 11.11 6.99
C SER A 133 -7.02 12.40 6.94
N ASN A 134 -7.17 12.99 5.76
CA ASN A 134 -7.97 14.19 5.49
C ASN A 134 -9.42 13.88 5.05
N LEU A 135 -9.84 12.61 5.03
CA LEU A 135 -11.19 12.20 4.65
C LEU A 135 -11.96 11.68 5.87
N LYS A 136 -13.11 12.29 6.16
CA LYS A 136 -14.03 11.85 7.22
C LYS A 136 -15.44 11.66 6.65
N GLY A 137 -15.90 10.42 6.62
CA GLY A 137 -17.09 10.04 5.87
C GLY A 137 -16.90 10.33 4.38
N LEU A 138 -17.69 11.24 3.83
CA LEU A 138 -17.55 11.74 2.45
C LEU A 138 -17.04 13.19 2.39
N PHE A 139 -16.46 13.71 3.46
CA PHE A 139 -16.00 15.10 3.52
C PHE A 139 -14.48 15.17 3.63
N LEU A 140 -13.86 15.90 2.70
CA LEU A 140 -12.43 16.23 2.73
C LEU A 140 -12.16 17.50 3.52
N ARG A 141 -11.07 17.52 4.29
CA ARG A 141 -10.67 18.71 5.04
C ARG A 141 -10.34 19.82 4.07
N LYS A 142 -10.86 21.01 4.33
CA LYS A 142 -10.33 22.22 3.69
C LYS A 142 -8.93 22.43 4.26
N GLU A 143 -7.94 22.55 3.38
CA GLU A 143 -6.59 22.94 3.77
C GLU A 143 -6.51 24.44 4.05
#